data_AF-A0A9D4X6P0-F1
#
_entry.id   AF-A0A9D4X6P0-F1
#
_cell.length_a   1.000
_cell.length_b   1.000
_cell.length_c   1.000
_cell.angle_alpha   90.00
_cell.angle_beta   90.00
_cell.angle_gamma   90.00
#
_symmetry.space_group_name_H-M   'P 1'
#
loop_
_entity.id
_entity.type
_entity.pdbx_description
1 polymer ?
#
loop_
_entity_poly.entity_id
_entity_poly.type
_entity_poly.pdbx_seq_one_letter_code
_entity_poly.pdbx_strand_id
1 'polypeptide(L)'
;MASSEGEESQQPQLVLADKLFLLKQPDVQDIDKVGFKEDVFTFVKDHDMVPLYETLVADSVLDMDRTLLDSMRAKIDDELKKLDEKIADAEENLGESEVREAHLAKSLFFIRIGDKEKALEHLKITETKTVAVGQKMDLVFYTLQLGFFDMDFDLISKSIDKAKSFFGFAARKAVSATAFTVTGVVNKFLTVAINVTIWDKHASPAGLVCLLFTIIGGVLYQQSVTGNCSMLSV
;
A
#
# COMPACT_ATOMS: atom_id res chain seq x y z
N MET A 1 3.08 -3.33 35.40
CA MET A 1 2.30 -4.08 34.40
C MET A 1 1.37 -3.09 33.72
N ALA A 2 1.82 -2.49 32.63
CA ALA A 2 1.01 -1.68 31.72
C ALA A 2 1.39 -2.13 30.32
N SER A 3 0.35 -2.48 29.58
CA SER A 3 0.28 -3.25 28.35
C SER A 3 1.22 -2.73 27.24
N SER A 4 2.03 -3.63 26.66
CA SER A 4 2.68 -3.42 25.38
C SER A 4 1.61 -3.44 24.29
N GLU A 5 1.16 -2.26 23.88
CA GLU A 5 0.32 -2.07 22.71
C GLU A 5 1.05 -2.63 21.47
N GLY A 6 0.33 -3.46 20.71
CA GLY A 6 0.75 -4.23 19.55
C GLY A 6 2.05 -3.81 18.87
N GLU A 7 3.11 -4.59 19.11
CA GLU A 7 4.10 -4.81 18.06
C GLU A 7 3.39 -5.62 16.97
N GLU A 8 2.81 -4.92 15.98
CA GLU A 8 2.63 -5.52 14.66
C GLU A 8 4.02 -6.03 14.27
N SER A 9 4.21 -7.36 14.35
CA SER A 9 5.47 -8.01 13.98
C SER A 9 5.94 -7.39 12.67
N GLN A 10 7.03 -6.61 12.72
CA GLN A 10 7.58 -5.98 11.53
C GLN A 10 7.72 -7.06 10.45
N GLN A 11 7.30 -6.74 9.24
CA GLN A 11 7.41 -7.70 8.15
C GLN A 11 8.86 -8.21 8.10
N PRO A 12 9.08 -9.53 8.11
CA PRO A 12 10.42 -10.09 8.25
C PRO A 12 11.42 -9.59 7.18
N GLN A 13 10.90 -9.20 6.01
CA GLN A 13 11.66 -8.59 4.90
C GLN A 13 12.21 -7.19 5.23
N LEU A 14 11.49 -6.40 6.03
CA LEU A 14 11.93 -5.05 6.42
C LEU A 14 13.03 -5.12 7.48
N VAL A 15 12.93 -6.08 8.41
CA VAL A 15 14.00 -6.38 9.38
C VAL A 15 15.26 -6.88 8.67
N LEU A 16 15.09 -7.68 7.61
CA LEU A 16 16.21 -8.10 6.75
C LEU A 16 16.87 -6.92 6.04
N ALA A 17 16.07 -6.01 5.46
CA ALA A 17 16.58 -4.82 4.77
C ALA A 17 17.40 -3.92 5.70
N ASP A 18 16.93 -3.71 6.93
CA ASP A 18 17.65 -2.94 7.94
C ASP A 18 18.98 -3.59 8.32
N LYS A 19 18.98 -4.91 8.58
CA LYS A 19 20.21 -5.67 8.84
C LYS A 19 21.19 -5.63 7.66
N LEU A 20 20.69 -5.70 6.43
CA LEU A 20 21.51 -5.59 5.22
C LEU A 20 22.11 -4.19 5.06
N PHE A 21 21.34 -3.16 5.38
CA PHE A 21 21.80 -1.77 5.36
C PHE A 21 22.89 -1.53 6.40
N LEU A 22 22.71 -2.04 7.63
CA LEU A 22 23.71 -1.96 8.70
C LEU A 22 25.01 -2.69 8.34
N LEU A 23 24.92 -3.82 7.61
CA LEU A 23 26.10 -4.53 7.10
C LEU A 23 26.93 -3.73 6.09
N LYS A 24 26.30 -2.82 5.33
CA LYS A 24 26.98 -1.97 4.34
C LYS A 24 27.60 -0.71 4.94
N GLN A 25 27.33 -0.39 6.21
CA GLN A 25 27.90 0.78 6.87
C GLN A 25 29.33 0.53 7.39
N PRO A 26 30.27 1.46 7.17
CA PRO A 26 31.65 1.34 7.64
C PRO A 26 31.81 1.50 9.18
N ASP A 27 30.84 2.13 9.85
CA ASP A 27 30.94 2.52 11.27
C ASP A 27 30.48 1.45 12.28
N VAL A 28 29.97 0.31 11.81
CA VAL A 28 29.51 -0.79 12.67
C VAL A 28 30.68 -1.65 13.13
N GLN A 29 30.70 -2.03 14.42
CA GLN A 29 31.74 -2.89 14.98
C GLN A 29 31.76 -4.26 14.30
N ASP A 30 32.95 -4.81 14.04
CA ASP A 30 33.09 -6.05 13.27
C ASP A 30 32.46 -7.28 13.96
N ILE A 31 32.27 -7.23 15.29
CA ILE A 31 31.58 -8.28 16.07
C ILE A 31 30.09 -8.35 15.71
N ASP A 32 29.43 -7.20 15.59
CA ASP A 32 28.01 -7.14 15.24
C ASP A 32 27.77 -7.55 13.77
N LYS A 33 28.74 -7.25 12.89
CA LYS A 33 28.69 -7.68 11.48
C LYS A 33 28.67 -9.21 11.32
N VAL A 34 29.30 -9.97 12.21
CA VAL A 34 29.26 -11.44 12.14
C VAL A 34 27.87 -11.97 12.52
N GLY A 35 27.27 -11.44 13.59
CA GLY A 35 25.91 -11.80 14.00
C GLY A 35 24.86 -11.45 12.94
N PHE A 36 24.95 -10.26 12.34
CA PHE A 36 24.05 -9.87 11.24
C PHE A 36 24.23 -10.76 10.01
N LYS A 37 25.44 -11.22 9.69
CA LYS A 37 25.67 -12.17 8.58
C LYS A 37 25.00 -13.52 8.84
N GLU A 38 25.10 -14.06 10.05
CA GLU A 38 24.45 -15.33 10.41
C GLU A 38 22.92 -15.22 10.39
N ASP A 39 22.38 -14.11 10.89
CA ASP A 39 20.95 -13.81 10.84
C ASP A 39 20.45 -13.70 9.39
N VAL A 40 21.15 -12.95 8.55
CA VAL A 40 20.83 -12.80 7.12
C VAL A 40 20.93 -14.14 6.40
N PHE A 41 21.96 -14.95 6.69
CA PHE A 41 22.13 -16.26 6.08
C PHE A 41 21.02 -17.24 6.47
N THR A 42 20.64 -17.27 7.75
CA THR A 42 19.52 -18.07 8.24
C THR A 42 18.21 -17.66 7.56
N PHE A 43 17.98 -16.35 7.47
CA PHE A 43 16.79 -15.81 6.83
C PHE A 43 16.72 -16.11 5.33
N VAL A 44 17.84 -15.97 4.62
CA VAL A 44 17.95 -16.33 3.19
C VAL A 44 17.65 -17.80 2.97
N LYS A 45 18.10 -18.68 3.88
CA LYS A 45 17.85 -20.12 3.81
C LYS A 45 16.40 -20.49 4.11
N ASP A 46 15.77 -19.81 5.07
CA ASP A 46 14.37 -20.08 5.47
C ASP A 46 13.34 -19.57 4.44
N HIS A 47 13.70 -18.53 3.69
CA HIS A 47 12.84 -17.93 2.67
C HIS A 47 13.24 -18.25 1.22
N ASP A 48 14.24 -19.12 1.04
CA ASP A 48 14.78 -19.53 -0.27
C ASP A 48 15.08 -18.30 -1.18
N MET A 49 15.74 -17.26 -0.63
CA MET A 49 15.99 -15.98 -1.32
C MET A 49 17.23 -16.01 -2.23
N VAL A 50 17.12 -16.68 -3.38
CA VAL A 50 18.23 -16.86 -4.34
C VAL A 50 18.81 -15.55 -4.89
N PRO A 51 18.02 -14.57 -5.39
CA PRO A 51 18.55 -13.32 -5.94
C PRO A 51 19.36 -12.51 -4.90
N LEU A 52 18.93 -12.54 -3.64
CA LEU A 52 19.64 -11.88 -2.55
C LEU A 52 20.96 -12.60 -2.23
N TYR A 53 20.95 -13.93 -2.21
CA TYR A 53 22.15 -14.73 -1.99
C TYR A 53 23.20 -14.49 -3.08
N GLU A 54 22.79 -14.43 -4.35
CA GLU A 54 23.69 -14.12 -5.46
C GLU A 54 24.31 -12.73 -5.34
N THR A 55 23.53 -11.74 -4.92
CA THR A 55 24.01 -10.37 -4.66
C THR A 55 24.99 -10.34 -3.48
N LEU A 56 24.71 -11.09 -2.40
CA LEU A 56 25.58 -11.19 -1.23
C LEU A 56 26.90 -11.91 -1.51
N VAL A 57 26.88 -12.91 -2.39
CA VAL A 57 28.09 -13.58 -2.89
C VAL A 57 28.90 -12.62 -3.77
N ALA A 58 28.24 -11.84 -4.63
CA ALA A 58 28.91 -10.83 -5.47
C ALA A 58 29.56 -9.72 -4.62
N ASP A 59 28.89 -9.27 -3.56
CA ASP A 59 29.41 -8.30 -2.60
C ASP A 59 30.52 -8.89 -1.68
N SER A 60 30.92 -10.17 -1.88
CA SER A 60 31.92 -10.90 -1.09
C SER A 60 31.58 -10.98 0.42
N VAL A 61 30.30 -10.88 0.75
CA VAL A 61 29.80 -10.92 2.14
C VAL A 61 29.67 -12.35 2.65
N LEU A 62 29.31 -13.28 1.75
CA LEU A 62 29.09 -14.70 2.01
C LEU A 62 29.86 -15.59 1.01
N ASP A 63 30.27 -16.77 1.46
CA ASP A 63 30.87 -17.80 0.61
C ASP A 63 29.81 -18.51 -0.24
N MET A 64 30.15 -18.78 -1.51
CA MET A 64 29.26 -19.44 -2.47
C MET A 64 29.16 -20.94 -2.21
N ASP A 65 28.01 -21.39 -1.70
CA ASP A 65 27.65 -22.80 -1.60
C ASP A 65 26.73 -23.20 -2.77
N ARG A 66 27.31 -23.90 -3.75
CA ARG A 66 26.60 -24.38 -4.94
C ARG A 66 25.54 -25.44 -4.61
N THR A 67 25.77 -26.25 -3.57
CA THR A 67 24.83 -27.32 -3.20
C THR A 67 23.56 -26.75 -2.57
N LEU A 68 23.72 -25.71 -1.75
CA LEU A 68 22.60 -24.98 -1.17
C LEU A 68 21.81 -24.24 -2.27
N LEU A 69 22.49 -23.54 -3.18
CA LEU A 69 21.88 -22.83 -4.31
C LEU A 69 21.04 -23.73 -5.20
N ASP A 70 21.56 -24.89 -5.60
CA ASP A 70 20.84 -25.83 -6.44
C ASP A 70 19.61 -26.40 -5.70
N SER A 71 19.73 -26.64 -4.38
CA SER A 71 18.59 -27.07 -3.56
C SER A 71 17.49 -26.01 -3.44
N MET A 72 17.86 -24.74 -3.28
CA MET A 72 16.92 -23.62 -3.19
C MET A 72 16.22 -23.41 -4.53
N ARG A 73 16.95 -23.43 -5.65
CA ARG A 73 16.39 -23.34 -7.00
C ARG A 73 15.42 -24.49 -7.28
N ALA A 74 15.77 -25.71 -6.91
CA ALA A 74 14.89 -26.87 -7.10
C ALA A 74 13.57 -26.73 -6.32
N LYS A 75 13.60 -26.21 -5.08
CA LYS A 75 12.37 -25.92 -4.31
C LYS A 75 11.54 -24.80 -4.94
N ILE A 76 12.20 -23.73 -5.39
CA ILE A 76 11.53 -22.62 -6.07
C ILE A 76 10.82 -23.12 -7.33
N ASP A 77 11.49 -23.94 -8.14
CA ASP A 77 10.90 -24.50 -9.36
C ASP A 77 9.70 -25.42 -9.07
N ASP A 78 9.74 -26.20 -7.98
CA ASP A 78 8.62 -27.04 -7.55
C ASP A 78 7.42 -26.22 -7.04
N GLU A 79 7.67 -25.18 -6.22
CA GLU A 79 6.62 -24.27 -5.77
C GLU A 79 6.04 -23.42 -6.91
N LEU A 80 6.89 -22.96 -7.84
CA LEU A 80 6.47 -22.22 -9.02
C LEU A 80 5.52 -23.04 -9.90
N LYS A 81 5.85 -24.32 -10.14
CA LYS A 81 4.96 -25.24 -10.88
C LYS A 81 3.60 -25.38 -10.23
N LYS A 82 3.54 -25.56 -8.90
CA LYS A 82 2.26 -25.65 -8.16
C LYS A 82 1.45 -24.37 -8.27
N LEU A 83 2.10 -23.21 -8.29
CA LEU A 83 1.42 -21.92 -8.46
C LEU A 83 0.92 -21.74 -9.90
N ASP A 84 1.69 -22.17 -10.90
CA ASP A 84 1.30 -22.13 -12.31
C ASP A 84 0.12 -23.07 -12.61
N GLU A 85 0.14 -24.29 -12.07
CA GLU A 85 -0.98 -25.23 -12.15
C GLU A 85 -2.25 -24.65 -11.51
N LYS A 86 -2.13 -24.00 -10.34
CA LYS A 86 -3.26 -23.32 -9.67
C LYS A 86 -3.80 -22.14 -10.49
N ILE A 87 -2.94 -21.39 -11.16
CA ILE A 87 -3.38 -20.30 -12.03
C ILE A 87 -4.12 -20.86 -13.24
N ALA A 88 -3.57 -21.91 -13.89
CA ALA A 88 -4.21 -22.54 -15.04
C ALA A 88 -5.59 -23.13 -14.68
N ASP A 89 -5.68 -23.85 -13.56
CA ASP A 89 -6.94 -24.39 -13.06
C ASP A 89 -7.95 -23.27 -12.72
N ALA A 90 -7.48 -22.20 -12.09
CA ALA A 90 -8.35 -21.05 -11.79
C ALA A 90 -8.84 -20.35 -13.06
N GLU A 91 -8.01 -20.20 -14.08
CA GLU A 91 -8.36 -19.55 -15.34
C GLU A 91 -9.30 -20.38 -16.23
N GLU A 92 -9.21 -21.71 -16.16
CA GLU A 92 -10.07 -22.62 -16.94
C GLU A 92 -11.39 -22.94 -16.23
N ASN A 93 -11.35 -23.15 -14.91
CA ASN A 93 -12.46 -23.75 -14.16
C ASN A 93 -13.11 -22.84 -13.12
N LEU A 94 -12.49 -21.73 -12.71
CA LEU A 94 -12.95 -20.87 -11.61
C LEU A 94 -13.34 -19.45 -12.08
N GLY A 95 -13.76 -18.62 -11.13
CA GLY A 95 -14.21 -17.24 -11.36
C GLY A 95 -13.08 -16.21 -11.29
N GLU A 96 -13.40 -14.96 -11.65
CA GLU A 96 -12.45 -13.85 -11.64
C GLU A 96 -11.82 -13.59 -10.26
N SER A 97 -12.53 -13.91 -9.17
CA SER A 97 -12.01 -13.72 -7.81
C SER A 97 -10.91 -14.72 -7.48
N GLU A 98 -11.10 -15.98 -7.83
CA GLU A 98 -10.13 -17.06 -7.61
C GLU A 98 -8.91 -16.87 -8.51
N VAL A 99 -9.12 -16.47 -9.76
CA VAL A 99 -8.03 -16.12 -10.68
C VAL A 99 -7.17 -14.99 -10.11
N ARG A 100 -7.79 -13.94 -9.56
CA ARG A 100 -7.07 -12.84 -8.90
C ARG A 100 -6.22 -13.35 -7.73
N GLU A 101 -6.79 -14.22 -6.89
CA GLU A 101 -6.10 -14.77 -5.72
C GLU A 101 -4.92 -15.67 -6.10
N ALA A 102 -5.05 -16.45 -7.16
CA ALA A 102 -3.95 -17.27 -7.70
C ALA A 102 -2.79 -16.38 -8.20
N HIS A 103 -3.08 -15.31 -8.95
CA HIS A 103 -2.07 -14.33 -9.40
C HIS A 103 -1.45 -13.55 -8.23
N LEU A 104 -2.24 -13.22 -7.20
CA LEU A 104 -1.74 -12.59 -5.98
C LEU A 104 -0.78 -13.52 -5.22
N ALA A 105 -1.14 -14.79 -5.06
CA ALA A 105 -0.28 -15.78 -4.38
C ALA A 105 1.07 -15.93 -5.08
N LYS A 106 1.07 -15.96 -6.43
CA LYS A 106 2.31 -15.97 -7.22
C LYS A 106 3.12 -14.69 -7.06
N SER A 107 2.46 -13.52 -7.01
CA SER A 107 3.12 -12.24 -6.75
C SER A 107 3.79 -12.20 -5.37
N LEU A 108 3.09 -12.67 -4.33
CA LEU A 108 3.62 -12.75 -2.96
C LEU A 108 4.78 -13.74 -2.85
N PHE A 109 4.75 -14.82 -3.61
CA PHE A 109 5.87 -15.76 -3.71
C PHE A 109 7.11 -15.08 -4.30
N PHE A 110 6.98 -14.30 -5.38
CA PHE A 110 8.09 -13.54 -5.94
C PHE A 110 8.67 -12.49 -4.98
N ILE A 111 7.81 -11.84 -4.19
CA ILE A 111 8.26 -10.92 -3.13
C ILE A 111 9.01 -11.68 -2.04
N ARG A 112 8.55 -12.89 -1.67
CA ARG A 112 9.22 -13.74 -0.68
C ARG A 112 10.61 -14.18 -1.12
N ILE A 113 10.79 -14.58 -2.39
CA ILE A 113 12.11 -14.99 -2.89
C ILE A 113 13.03 -13.77 -3.16
N GLY A 114 12.47 -12.56 -3.25
CA GLY A 114 13.22 -11.34 -3.53
C GLY A 114 13.52 -11.09 -5.02
N ASP A 115 12.73 -11.67 -5.94
CA ASP A 115 12.86 -11.42 -7.38
C ASP A 115 12.03 -10.19 -7.77
N LYS A 116 12.68 -9.03 -7.78
CA LYS A 116 12.04 -7.72 -8.02
C LYS A 116 11.32 -7.65 -9.37
N GLU A 117 11.98 -8.05 -10.44
CA GLU A 117 11.47 -7.85 -11.81
C GLU A 117 10.21 -8.67 -12.04
N LYS A 118 10.26 -9.96 -11.67
CA LYS A 118 9.09 -10.85 -11.80
C LYS A 118 7.97 -10.49 -10.82
N ALA A 119 8.31 -10.04 -9.60
CA ALA A 119 7.32 -9.54 -8.67
C ALA A 119 6.54 -8.37 -9.25
N LEU A 120 7.23 -7.38 -9.84
CA LEU A 120 6.58 -6.21 -10.44
C LEU A 120 5.73 -6.56 -11.66
N GLU A 121 6.12 -7.55 -12.46
CA GLU A 121 5.33 -8.03 -13.59
C GLU A 121 4.04 -8.68 -13.12
N HIS A 122 4.12 -9.63 -12.18
CA HIS A 122 2.95 -10.34 -11.65
C HIS A 122 2.03 -9.43 -10.81
N LEU A 123 2.58 -8.45 -10.09
CA LEU A 123 1.77 -7.44 -9.40
C LEU A 123 0.94 -6.60 -10.38
N LYS A 124 1.49 -6.23 -11.54
CA LYS A 124 0.74 -5.52 -12.59
C LYS A 124 -0.39 -6.38 -13.15
N ILE A 125 -0.14 -7.68 -13.39
CA ILE A 125 -1.19 -8.61 -13.83
C ILE A 125 -2.29 -8.73 -12.78
N THR A 126 -1.91 -8.82 -11.50
CA THR A 126 -2.88 -8.86 -10.40
C THR A 126 -3.67 -7.55 -10.30
N GLU A 127 -3.04 -6.40 -10.55
CA GLU A 127 -3.68 -5.07 -10.56
C GLU A 127 -4.76 -4.94 -11.65
N THR A 128 -4.55 -5.54 -12.83
CA THR A 128 -5.56 -5.52 -13.91
C THR A 128 -6.76 -6.40 -13.61
N LYS A 129 -6.56 -7.52 -12.92
CA LYS A 129 -7.64 -8.44 -12.48
C LYS A 129 -8.36 -7.95 -11.22
N THR A 130 -7.84 -6.93 -10.54
CA THR A 130 -8.44 -6.38 -9.33
C THR A 130 -9.38 -5.23 -9.67
N VAL A 131 -10.63 -5.29 -9.20
CA VAL A 131 -11.62 -4.21 -9.43
C VAL A 131 -11.71 -3.26 -8.24
N ALA A 132 -11.64 -3.80 -7.01
CA ALA A 132 -11.82 -3.00 -5.81
C ALA A 132 -10.60 -2.10 -5.54
N VAL A 133 -10.85 -0.81 -5.30
CA VAL A 133 -9.79 0.17 -5.01
C VAL A 133 -9.01 -0.18 -3.74
N GLY A 134 -9.67 -0.76 -2.72
CA GLY A 134 -8.99 -1.24 -1.51
C GLY A 134 -7.93 -2.30 -1.83
N GLN A 135 -8.31 -3.31 -2.60
CA GLN A 135 -7.39 -4.37 -3.03
C GLN A 135 -6.26 -3.83 -3.93
N LYS A 136 -6.53 -2.83 -4.79
CA LYS A 136 -5.47 -2.14 -5.55
C LYS A 136 -4.50 -1.39 -4.64
N MET A 137 -5.00 -0.80 -3.55
CA MET A 137 -4.18 -0.13 -2.56
C MET A 137 -3.23 -1.12 -1.88
N ASP A 138 -3.71 -2.32 -1.54
CA ASP A 138 -2.88 -3.38 -0.97
C ASP A 138 -1.72 -3.76 -1.91
N LEU A 139 -1.96 -3.85 -3.22
CA LEU A 139 -0.92 -4.10 -4.23
C LEU A 139 0.13 -2.96 -4.31
N VAL A 140 -0.30 -1.71 -4.15
CA VAL A 140 0.63 -0.56 -4.09
C VAL A 140 1.50 -0.63 -2.84
N PHE A 141 0.96 -1.06 -1.70
CA PHE A 141 1.76 -1.24 -0.49
C PHE A 141 2.83 -2.34 -0.64
N TYR A 142 2.51 -3.45 -1.29
CA TYR A 142 3.52 -4.47 -1.62
C TYR A 142 4.61 -3.95 -2.55
N THR A 143 4.24 -3.14 -3.54
CA THR A 143 5.22 -2.48 -4.44
C THR A 143 6.13 -1.51 -3.69
N LEU A 144 5.57 -0.78 -2.72
CA LEU A 144 6.32 0.15 -1.87
C LEU A 144 7.30 -0.60 -0.95
N GLN A 145 6.88 -1.72 -0.36
CA GLN A 145 7.73 -2.58 0.47
C GLN A 145 8.94 -3.11 -0.33
N LEU A 146 8.70 -3.56 -1.56
CA LEU A 146 9.77 -3.96 -2.47
C LEU A 146 10.71 -2.80 -2.82
N GLY A 147 10.17 -1.60 -3.04
CA GLY A 147 10.98 -0.39 -3.28
C GLY A 147 11.90 -0.02 -2.11
N PHE A 148 11.41 -0.17 -0.87
CA PHE A 148 12.24 0.05 0.32
C PHE A 148 13.35 -0.98 0.47
N PHE A 149 13.08 -2.24 0.11
CA PHE A 149 14.09 -3.31 0.17
C PHE A 149 15.31 -3.01 -0.72
N ASP A 150 15.08 -2.56 -1.95
CA ASP A 150 16.16 -2.22 -2.90
C ASP A 150 16.68 -0.78 -2.78
N MET A 151 16.11 0.02 -1.86
CA MET A 151 16.37 1.47 -1.76
C MET A 151 16.15 2.24 -3.08
N ASP A 152 15.18 1.80 -3.88
CA ASP A 152 14.84 2.39 -5.18
C ASP A 152 13.90 3.59 -5.00
N PHE A 153 14.49 4.78 -4.88
CA PHE A 153 13.74 6.02 -4.65
C PHE A 153 12.73 6.34 -5.76
N ASP A 154 13.00 5.94 -7.01
CA ASP A 154 12.08 6.16 -8.13
C ASP A 154 10.83 5.29 -7.99
N LEU A 155 11.00 4.02 -7.61
CA LEU A 155 9.89 3.11 -7.36
C LEU A 155 9.08 3.52 -6.13
N ILE A 156 9.77 3.95 -5.06
CA ILE A 156 9.13 4.46 -3.83
C ILE A 156 8.28 5.69 -4.15
N SER A 157 8.84 6.68 -4.83
CA SER A 157 8.13 7.92 -5.20
C SER A 157 6.89 7.64 -6.05
N LYS A 158 7.03 6.81 -7.10
CA LYS A 158 5.91 6.38 -7.95
C LYS A 158 4.81 5.66 -7.16
N SER A 159 5.20 4.80 -6.22
CA SER A 159 4.25 4.05 -5.39
C SER A 159 3.50 4.97 -4.41
N ILE A 160 4.19 5.94 -3.82
CA ILE A 160 3.59 6.97 -2.96
C ILE A 160 2.59 7.82 -3.75
N ASP A 161 2.91 8.22 -4.98
CA ASP A 161 2.00 9.03 -5.78
C ASP A 161 0.76 8.24 -6.23
N LYS A 162 0.92 6.95 -6.57
CA LYS A 162 -0.22 6.04 -6.78
C LYS A 162 -1.10 5.93 -5.53
N ALA A 163 -0.49 5.72 -4.37
CA ALA A 163 -1.17 5.65 -3.08
C ALA A 163 -1.99 6.93 -2.80
N LYS A 164 -1.40 8.11 -2.97
CA LYS A 164 -2.10 9.40 -2.85
C LYS A 164 -3.31 9.49 -3.77
N SER A 165 -3.19 9.05 -5.03
CA SER A 165 -4.29 9.06 -5.99
C SER A 165 -5.45 8.17 -5.54
N PHE A 166 -5.15 6.96 -5.07
CA PHE A 166 -6.16 6.03 -4.54
C PHE A 166 -6.82 6.56 -3.27
N PHE A 167 -6.05 7.14 -2.34
CA PHE A 167 -6.62 7.83 -1.17
C PHE A 167 -7.50 9.00 -1.56
N GLY A 168 -7.12 9.80 -2.56
CA GLY A 168 -7.94 10.89 -3.07
C GLY A 168 -9.24 10.40 -3.73
N PHE A 169 -9.22 9.25 -4.38
CA PHE A 169 -10.44 8.62 -4.91
C PHE A 169 -11.33 8.07 -3.77
N ALA A 170 -10.74 7.39 -2.78
CA ALA A 170 -11.44 6.89 -1.61
C ALA A 170 -12.05 8.02 -0.78
N ALA A 171 -11.31 9.10 -0.56
CA ALA A 171 -11.77 10.30 0.13
C ALA A 171 -12.92 10.98 -0.63
N ARG A 172 -12.87 11.07 -1.97
CA ARG A 172 -14.01 11.55 -2.77
C ARG A 172 -15.23 10.64 -2.72
N LYS A 173 -15.05 9.35 -2.47
CA LYS A 173 -16.15 8.38 -2.32
C LYS A 173 -16.75 8.43 -0.91
N ALA A 174 -15.93 8.67 0.12
CA ALA A 174 -16.34 8.78 1.51
C ALA A 174 -16.93 10.17 1.85
N VAL A 175 -16.31 11.23 1.34
CA VAL A 175 -16.85 12.59 1.33
C VAL A 175 -17.85 12.65 0.19
N SER A 176 -19.12 12.31 0.47
CA SER A 176 -20.23 12.54 -0.48
C SER A 176 -20.06 13.92 -1.14
N ALA A 177 -20.43 14.06 -2.41
CA ALA A 177 -20.41 15.34 -3.13
C ALA A 177 -21.11 16.48 -2.34
N THR A 178 -22.01 16.12 -1.42
CA THR A 178 -22.66 17.01 -0.45
C THR A 178 -21.73 17.53 0.66
N ALA A 179 -20.79 16.75 1.18
CA ALA A 179 -19.90 17.17 2.26
C ALA A 179 -18.79 18.14 1.79
N PHE A 180 -18.31 18.00 0.54
CA PHE A 180 -17.31 18.92 -0.02
C PHE A 180 -17.88 20.31 -0.32
N THR A 181 -19.12 20.36 -0.84
CA THR A 181 -19.84 21.62 -1.08
C THR A 181 -20.25 22.30 0.23
N VAL A 182 -20.76 21.54 1.21
CA VAL A 182 -21.10 22.07 2.54
C VAL A 182 -19.87 22.62 3.25
N THR A 183 -18.72 21.94 3.20
CA THR A 183 -17.48 22.43 3.82
C THR A 183 -16.97 23.71 3.15
N GLY A 184 -17.03 23.80 1.81
CA GLY A 184 -16.66 25.01 1.08
C GLY A 184 -17.58 26.20 1.39
N VAL A 185 -18.88 25.93 1.54
CA VAL A 185 -19.87 26.91 1.96
C VAL A 185 -19.59 27.35 3.41
N VAL A 186 -19.36 26.42 4.34
CA VAL A 186 -19.03 26.70 5.75
C VAL A 186 -17.74 27.52 5.92
N ASN A 187 -16.69 27.26 5.12
CA ASN A 187 -15.47 28.07 5.14
C ASN A 187 -15.73 29.54 4.74
N LYS A 188 -16.60 29.75 3.75
CA LYS A 188 -17.04 31.08 3.33
C LYS A 188 -17.89 31.76 4.41
N PHE A 189 -18.76 31.00 5.09
CA PHE A 189 -19.52 31.47 6.25
C PHE A 189 -18.61 31.89 7.41
N LEU A 190 -17.59 31.09 7.74
CA LEU A 190 -16.67 31.38 8.83
C LEU A 190 -15.86 32.67 8.55
N THR A 191 -15.42 32.84 7.31
CA THR A 191 -14.71 34.07 6.89
C THR A 191 -15.61 35.31 7.02
N VAL A 192 -16.88 35.20 6.62
CA VAL A 192 -17.85 36.30 6.74
C VAL A 192 -18.23 36.56 8.21
N ALA A 193 -18.41 35.52 9.02
CA ALA A 193 -18.74 35.64 10.44
C ALA A 193 -17.59 36.29 11.24
N ILE A 194 -16.34 35.94 10.94
CA ILE A 194 -15.15 36.60 11.51
C ILE A 194 -15.12 38.08 11.07
N ASN A 195 -15.42 38.37 9.80
CA ASN A 195 -15.47 39.75 9.30
C ASN A 195 -16.59 40.58 9.97
N VAL A 196 -17.74 39.97 10.25
CA VAL A 196 -18.88 40.62 10.94
C VAL A 196 -18.61 40.82 12.43
N THR A 197 -17.92 39.88 13.09
CA THR A 197 -17.61 39.98 14.52
C THR A 197 -16.45 40.93 14.82
N ILE A 198 -15.50 41.12 13.87
CA ILE A 198 -14.38 42.04 14.02
C ILE A 198 -14.73 43.47 13.53
N TRP A 199 -15.58 43.61 12.51
CA TRP A 199 -15.91 44.92 11.91
C TRP A 199 -17.42 45.19 11.96
N ASP A 200 -17.91 45.54 13.14
CA ASP A 200 -19.29 45.95 13.33
C ASP A 200 -19.51 47.33 12.68
N LYS A 201 -20.01 47.36 11.42
CA LYS A 201 -20.93 48.38 10.85
C LYS A 201 -21.22 48.35 9.33
N HIS A 202 -20.89 47.33 8.54
CA HIS A 202 -21.19 47.36 7.08
C HIS A 202 -21.72 46.04 6.45
N ALA A 203 -22.17 45.05 7.23
CA ALA A 203 -22.94 43.95 6.63
C ALA A 203 -24.35 44.45 6.34
N SER A 204 -24.66 44.73 5.07
CA SER A 204 -25.99 45.23 4.70
C SER A 204 -27.06 44.21 5.13
N PRO A 205 -28.20 44.65 5.71
CA PRO A 205 -29.27 43.74 6.13
C PRO A 205 -29.75 42.80 5.01
N ALA A 206 -29.67 43.25 3.75
CA ALA A 206 -29.98 42.47 2.57
C ALA A 206 -29.02 41.28 2.34
N GLY A 207 -27.72 41.45 2.65
CA GLY A 207 -26.73 40.37 2.57
C GLY A 207 -26.99 39.26 3.58
N LEU A 208 -27.43 39.63 4.79
CA LEU A 208 -27.78 38.68 5.86
C LEU A 208 -29.01 37.84 5.49
N VAL A 209 -30.02 38.45 4.89
CA VAL A 209 -31.25 37.77 4.43
C VAL A 209 -30.96 36.81 3.27
N CYS A 210 -30.11 37.21 2.32
CA CYS A 210 -29.66 36.31 1.25
C CYS A 210 -28.86 35.11 1.79
N LEU A 211 -28.09 35.32 2.86
CA LEU A 211 -27.38 34.27 3.58
C LEU A 211 -28.35 33.25 4.20
N LEU A 212 -29.41 33.72 4.87
CA LEU A 212 -30.43 32.85 5.45
C LEU A 212 -31.18 32.06 4.38
N PHE A 213 -31.51 32.69 3.26
CA PHE A 213 -32.18 32.01 2.14
C PHE A 213 -31.29 30.93 1.49
N THR A 214 -29.99 31.18 1.36
CA THR A 214 -29.05 30.19 0.84
C THR A 214 -28.83 29.02 1.81
N ILE A 215 -28.89 29.25 3.12
CA ILE A 215 -28.90 28.16 4.13
C ILE A 215 -30.16 27.31 4.00
N ILE A 216 -31.34 27.92 3.91
CA ILE A 216 -32.61 27.20 3.76
C ILE A 216 -32.62 26.38 2.46
N GLY A 217 -32.14 26.95 1.36
CA GLY A 217 -31.97 26.24 0.08
C GLY A 217 -31.03 25.04 0.19
N GLY A 218 -29.92 25.18 0.92
CA GLY A 218 -28.98 24.08 1.18
C GLY A 218 -29.58 22.95 2.01
N VAL A 219 -30.35 23.28 3.05
CA VAL A 219 -31.05 22.29 3.91
C VAL A 219 -32.12 21.54 3.12
N LEU A 220 -32.93 22.25 2.31
CA LEU A 220 -33.93 21.62 1.45
C LEU A 220 -33.30 20.75 0.36
N TYR A 221 -32.16 21.17 -0.20
CA TYR A 221 -31.41 20.35 -1.16
C TYR A 221 -30.88 19.07 -0.51
N GLN A 222 -30.30 19.15 0.69
CA GLN A 222 -29.85 17.97 1.45
C GLN A 222 -30.99 16.98 1.69
N GLN A 223 -32.19 17.47 2.01
CA GLN A 223 -33.37 16.63 2.19
C GLN A 223 -33.83 15.96 0.89
N SER A 224 -33.75 16.65 -0.25
CA SER A 224 -34.12 16.05 -1.56
C SER A 224 -33.17 14.92 -1.98
N VAL A 225 -31.87 15.05 -1.71
CA VAL A 225 -30.86 14.03 -2.05
C VAL A 225 -30.94 12.85 -1.08
N THR A 226 -31.21 13.10 0.20
CA THR A 226 -31.34 12.04 1.22
C THR A 226 -32.67 11.28 1.08
N GLY A 227 -33.76 11.96 0.70
CA GLY A 227 -35.08 11.36 0.47
C GLY A 227 -35.12 10.35 -0.69
N ASN A 228 -34.38 10.62 -1.77
CA ASN A 228 -34.25 9.67 -2.88
C ASN A 228 -33.43 8.41 -2.53
N CYS A 229 -32.60 8.45 -1.47
CA CYS A 229 -31.86 7.26 -1.01
C CYS A 229 -32.76 6.30 -0.22
N SER A 230 -33.82 6.79 0.42
CA SER A 230 -34.78 5.95 1.17
C SER A 230 -35.87 5.32 0.29
N MET A 231 -36.03 5.77 -0.96
CA MET A 231 -37.06 5.24 -1.88
C MET A 231 -36.52 4.19 -2.88
N LEU A 232 -35.20 3.94 -2.88
CA LEU A 232 -34.52 2.95 -3.74
C LEU A 232 -34.15 1.65 -2.99
N SER A 233 -34.64 1.47 -1.76
CA SER A 233 -34.42 0.26 -0.94
C SER A 233 -35.72 -0.52 -0.67
N VAL A 234 -36.58 -0.67 -1.68
CA VAL A 234 -37.66 -1.68 -1.70
C VAL A 234 -37.54 -2.47 -2.99
#